data_AF-A0A6D2GF15-F1
#
_entry.id   AF-A0A6D2GF15-F1
#
_cell.length_a   1.000
_cell.length_b   1.000
_cell.length_c   1.000
_cell.angle_alpha   90.00
_cell.angle_beta   90.00
_cell.angle_gamma   90.00
#
_symmetry.space_group_name_H-M   'P 1'
#
loop_
_entity.id
_entity.type
_entity.pdbx_description
1 polymer ?
#
loop_
_entity_poly.entity_id
_entity_poly.type
_entity_poly.pdbx_seq_one_letter_code
_entity_poly.pdbx_strand_id
1 'polypeptide(L)'
;MAFWRWHDYEQFLDWAAMNGVNLMLDVVGQEEVQRRMLHQFGYSDNDVRQYLPGPAYFGWFYMANMQSFGGPLPQSWFAQRTELARKIHDRMEVYGITPVFPALPGRYRILSPPKTRRRRLSIRATGLALSARQCCAPTLSRERITSAKSPTFITRR
;
A
#
# COMPACT_ATOMS: atom_id res chain seq x y z
N MET A 1 -4.03 16.10 -5.36
CA MET A 1 -3.32 15.70 -6.60
C MET A 1 -3.98 14.52 -7.32
N ALA A 2 -5.26 14.20 -7.06
CA ALA A 2 -5.91 12.97 -7.55
C ALA A 2 -5.97 12.85 -9.09
N PHE A 3 -6.08 13.97 -9.79
CA PHE A 3 -6.20 14.03 -11.25
C PHE A 3 -5.05 14.81 -11.91
N TRP A 4 -3.96 15.02 -11.17
CA TRP A 4 -2.80 15.75 -11.67
C TRP A 4 -2.05 14.93 -12.71
N ARG A 5 -1.60 15.61 -13.76
CA ARG A 5 -0.72 15.07 -14.79
C ARG A 5 0.73 15.46 -14.49
N TRP A 6 1.65 14.99 -15.33
CA TRP A 6 3.07 15.32 -15.21
C TRP A 6 3.33 16.83 -15.10
N HIS A 7 2.71 17.63 -15.96
CA HIS A 7 2.91 19.08 -15.97
C HIS A 7 2.56 19.76 -14.63
N ASP A 8 1.48 19.31 -13.97
CA ASP A 8 1.08 19.85 -12.68
C ASP A 8 2.08 19.47 -11.58
N TYR A 9 2.61 18.24 -11.63
CA TYR A 9 3.64 17.77 -10.71
C TYR A 9 4.98 18.47 -10.93
N GLU A 10 5.37 18.71 -12.17
CA GLU A 10 6.61 19.42 -12.50
C GLU A 10 6.62 20.83 -11.89
N GLN A 11 5.55 21.61 -12.13
CA GLN A 11 5.41 22.94 -11.52
C GLN A 11 5.43 22.89 -9.99
N PHE A 12 4.79 21.87 -9.40
CA PHE A 12 4.78 21.71 -7.94
C PHE A 12 6.17 21.35 -7.39
N LEU A 13 6.92 20.49 -8.06
CA LEU A 13 8.28 20.12 -7.67
C LEU A 13 9.23 21.30 -7.79
N ASP A 14 9.12 22.09 -8.86
CA ASP A 14 9.91 23.30 -9.07
C ASP A 14 9.64 24.32 -7.95
N TRP A 15 8.36 24.55 -7.64
CA TRP A 15 7.97 25.40 -6.52
C TRP A 15 8.50 24.85 -5.19
N ALA A 16 8.37 23.54 -4.94
CA ALA A 16 8.85 22.93 -3.69
C ALA A 16 10.38 23.07 -3.54
N ALA A 17 11.13 22.88 -4.62
CA ALA A 17 12.58 23.06 -4.64
C ALA A 17 12.97 24.53 -4.37
N MET A 18 12.28 25.50 -4.98
CA MET A 18 12.52 26.93 -4.73
C MET A 18 12.21 27.35 -3.29
N ASN A 19 11.29 26.67 -2.62
CA ASN A 19 10.96 26.91 -1.21
C ASN A 19 11.84 26.11 -0.23
N GLY A 20 12.83 25.37 -0.72
CA GLY A 20 13.77 24.60 0.11
C GLY A 20 13.19 23.32 0.72
N VAL A 21 12.12 22.77 0.14
CA VAL A 21 11.58 21.47 0.57
C VAL A 21 12.52 20.35 0.15
N ASN A 22 13.01 19.56 1.11
CA ASN A 22 13.94 18.45 0.87
C ASN A 22 13.36 17.07 1.24
N LEU A 23 12.14 17.00 1.78
CA LEU A 23 11.47 15.77 2.19
C LEU A 23 10.00 15.86 1.78
N MET A 24 9.52 14.90 0.98
CA MET A 24 8.16 14.93 0.43
C MET A 24 7.49 13.57 0.51
N LEU A 25 6.22 13.53 0.94
CA LEU A 25 5.40 12.32 0.89
C LEU A 25 5.05 11.99 -0.55
N ASP A 26 5.39 10.77 -0.99
CA ASP A 26 5.00 10.24 -2.27
C ASP A 26 4.15 8.97 -2.15
N VAL A 27 2.91 9.09 -2.63
CA VAL A 27 1.92 8.01 -2.67
C VAL A 27 1.57 7.61 -4.11
N VAL A 28 2.20 8.22 -5.13
CA VAL A 28 1.89 7.98 -6.53
C VAL A 28 2.39 6.59 -6.93
N GLY A 29 1.52 5.77 -7.53
CA GLY A 29 1.90 4.44 -8.03
C GLY A 29 1.97 3.35 -6.95
N GLN A 30 1.68 3.69 -5.69
CA GLN A 30 1.57 2.72 -4.59
C GLN A 30 0.46 1.68 -4.82
N GLU A 31 -0.51 1.99 -5.70
CA GLU A 31 -1.56 1.05 -6.08
C GLU A 31 -1.00 -0.20 -6.78
N GLU A 32 0.02 -0.04 -7.62
CA GLU A 32 0.66 -1.15 -8.32
C GLU A 32 1.51 -2.00 -7.37
N VAL A 33 2.16 -1.37 -6.39
CA VAL A 33 2.89 -2.08 -5.33
C VAL A 33 1.92 -2.96 -4.53
N GLN A 34 0.77 -2.40 -4.13
CA GLN A 34 -0.26 -3.17 -3.43
C GLN A 34 -0.87 -4.27 -4.29
N ARG A 35 -1.11 -4.01 -5.57
CA ARG A 35 -1.60 -5.02 -6.51
C ARG A 35 -0.64 -6.21 -6.60
N ARG A 36 0.66 -5.96 -6.78
CA ARG A 36 1.70 -7.01 -6.83
C ARG A 36 1.78 -7.78 -5.52
N MET A 37 1.74 -7.09 -4.38
CA MET A 37 1.72 -7.71 -3.07
C MET A 37 0.50 -8.65 -2.93
N LEU A 38 -0.70 -8.17 -3.23
CA LEU A 38 -1.93 -8.96 -3.12
C LEU A 38 -1.92 -10.18 -4.06
N HIS A 39 -1.32 -10.06 -5.25
CA HIS A 39 -1.10 -11.22 -6.11
C HIS A 39 -0.21 -12.29 -5.48
N GLN A 40 0.85 -11.89 -4.76
CA GLN A 40 1.70 -12.86 -4.03
C GLN A 40 0.94 -13.59 -2.93
N PHE A 41 -0.11 -12.98 -2.36
CA PHE A 41 -1.00 -13.63 -1.38
C PHE A 41 -2.14 -14.45 -2.03
N GLY A 42 -2.20 -14.54 -3.36
CA GLY A 42 -3.15 -15.37 -4.09
C GLY A 42 -4.50 -14.71 -4.38
N TYR A 43 -4.58 -13.38 -4.32
CA TYR A 43 -5.76 -12.62 -4.76
C TYR A 43 -5.81 -12.48 -6.28
N SER A 44 -7.02 -12.54 -6.85
CA SER A 44 -7.23 -12.30 -8.28
C SER A 44 -7.20 -10.80 -8.61
N ASP A 45 -6.95 -10.46 -9.87
CA ASP A 45 -7.01 -9.05 -10.34
C ASP A 45 -8.37 -8.39 -10.04
N ASN A 46 -9.46 -9.17 -10.10
CA ASN A 46 -10.80 -8.66 -9.78
C ASN A 46 -10.94 -8.32 -8.29
N ASP A 47 -10.42 -9.17 -7.41
CA ASP A 47 -10.43 -8.92 -5.96
C ASP A 47 -9.63 -7.65 -5.61
N VAL A 48 -8.46 -7.48 -6.25
CA VAL A 48 -7.63 -6.28 -6.07
C VAL A 48 -8.36 -5.02 -6.54
N ARG A 49 -9.00 -5.08 -7.71
CA ARG A 49 -9.76 -3.94 -8.26
C ARG A 49 -10.99 -3.57 -7.44
N GLN A 50 -11.60 -4.53 -6.75
CA GLN A 50 -12.68 -4.28 -5.80
C GLN A 50 -12.17 -3.76 -4.46
N TYR A 51 -10.96 -4.13 -4.06
CA TYR A 51 -10.33 -3.63 -2.83
C TYR A 51 -9.90 -2.17 -2.97
N LEU A 52 -9.23 -1.82 -4.06
CA LEU A 52 -8.72 -0.48 -4.31
C LEU A 52 -9.88 0.51 -4.52
N PRO A 53 -9.84 1.69 -3.88
CA PRO A 53 -10.84 2.73 -4.11
C PRO A 53 -10.54 3.54 -5.36
N GLY A 54 -11.47 4.41 -5.71
CA GLY A 54 -11.33 5.37 -6.80
C GLY A 54 -10.22 6.40 -6.56
N PRO A 55 -9.78 7.09 -7.62
CA PRO A 55 -8.60 7.96 -7.58
C PRO A 55 -8.70 9.15 -6.61
N ALA A 56 -9.91 9.58 -6.29
CA ALA A 56 -10.16 10.67 -5.34
C ALA A 56 -9.97 10.27 -3.87
N TYR A 57 -9.92 8.97 -3.55
CA TYR A 57 -10.02 8.47 -2.17
C TYR A 57 -8.72 7.86 -1.63
N PHE A 58 -7.61 7.97 -2.37
CA PHE A 58 -6.34 7.38 -1.97
C PHE A 58 -5.80 7.90 -0.63
N GLY A 59 -6.09 9.15 -0.25
CA GLY A 59 -5.71 9.69 1.05
C GLY A 59 -6.27 8.85 2.21
N TRP A 60 -7.59 8.67 2.25
CA TRP A 60 -8.23 7.85 3.28
C TRP A 60 -7.89 6.36 3.17
N PHE A 61 -7.60 5.89 1.96
CA PHE A 61 -7.19 4.52 1.72
C PHE A 61 -5.83 4.18 2.32
N TYR A 62 -4.80 5.00 2.05
CA TYR A 62 -3.45 4.78 2.59
C TYR A 62 -3.40 5.01 4.12
N MET A 63 -4.32 5.81 4.66
CA MET A 63 -4.55 5.92 6.11
C MET A 63 -5.39 4.77 6.70
N ALA A 64 -5.79 3.80 5.87
CA ALA A 64 -6.58 2.63 6.23
C ALA A 64 -7.94 2.93 6.90
N ASN A 65 -8.57 4.04 6.52
CA ASN A 65 -9.89 4.45 6.99
C ASN A 65 -11.02 3.86 6.12
N MET A 66 -10.78 3.63 4.84
CA MET A 66 -11.78 3.15 3.88
C MET A 66 -11.17 2.26 2.82
N GLN A 67 -12.03 1.51 2.11
CA GLN A 67 -11.67 0.62 1.01
C GLN A 67 -12.89 0.44 0.10
N SER A 68 -12.69 -0.04 -1.13
CA SER A 68 -13.78 -0.45 -2.04
C SER A 68 -14.82 0.63 -2.37
N PHE A 69 -14.42 1.92 -2.40
CA PHE A 69 -15.32 3.04 -2.68
C PHE A 69 -14.87 3.84 -3.90
N GLY A 70 -15.77 4.13 -4.84
CA GLY A 70 -15.46 4.88 -6.06
C GLY A 70 -14.66 4.11 -7.12
N GLY A 71 -14.50 2.79 -6.96
CA GLY A 71 -13.87 1.90 -7.94
C GLY A 71 -14.88 1.25 -8.91
N PRO A 72 -14.43 0.38 -9.83
CA PRO A 72 -13.07 -0.17 -9.95
C PRO A 72 -12.14 0.65 -10.86
N LEU A 73 -10.84 0.68 -10.53
CA LEU A 73 -9.82 1.36 -11.35
C LEU A 73 -9.61 0.64 -12.70
N PRO A 74 -9.43 1.38 -13.82
CA PRO A 74 -9.12 0.76 -15.11
C PRO A 74 -7.70 0.17 -15.11
N GLN A 75 -7.46 -0.86 -15.93
CA GLN A 75 -6.16 -1.54 -15.97
C GLN A 75 -5.01 -0.62 -16.42
N SER A 76 -5.31 0.32 -17.32
CA SER A 76 -4.36 1.34 -17.80
C SER A 76 -3.87 2.26 -16.67
N TRP A 77 -4.65 2.42 -15.60
CA TRP A 77 -4.31 3.27 -14.46
C TRP A 77 -2.98 2.87 -13.83
N PHE A 78 -2.78 1.57 -13.58
CA PHE A 78 -1.58 1.07 -12.93
C PHE A 78 -0.30 1.40 -13.72
N ALA A 79 -0.34 1.20 -15.04
CA ALA A 79 0.78 1.49 -15.92
C ALA A 79 1.09 3.00 -15.94
N GLN A 80 0.06 3.83 -16.12
CA GLN A 80 0.19 5.29 -16.17
C GLN A 80 0.72 5.87 -14.86
N ARG A 81 0.23 5.40 -13.71
CA ARG A 81 0.70 5.87 -12.40
C ARG A 81 2.11 5.41 -12.09
N THR A 82 2.50 4.20 -12.53
CA THR A 82 3.88 3.71 -12.39
C THR A 82 4.85 4.56 -13.22
N GLU A 83 4.49 4.92 -14.46
CA GLU A 83 5.32 5.81 -15.29
C GLU A 83 5.41 7.21 -14.70
N LEU A 84 4.29 7.76 -14.20
CA LEU A 84 4.27 9.05 -13.54
C LEU A 84 5.15 9.08 -12.28
N ALA A 85 5.08 8.04 -11.44
CA ALA A 85 5.90 7.92 -10.24
C ALA A 85 7.40 7.93 -10.58
N ARG A 86 7.83 7.19 -11.61
CA ARG A 86 9.23 7.21 -12.08
C ARG A 86 9.69 8.61 -12.47
N LYS A 87 8.91 9.32 -13.29
CA LYS A 87 9.24 10.70 -13.70
C LYS A 87 9.36 11.65 -12.50
N ILE A 88 8.49 11.47 -11.51
CA ILE A 88 8.54 12.25 -10.25
C ILE A 88 9.84 11.94 -9.49
N HIS A 89 10.20 10.67 -9.34
CA HIS A 89 11.44 10.26 -8.65
C HIS A 89 12.70 10.76 -9.36
N ASP A 90 12.76 10.63 -10.69
CA ASP A 90 13.89 11.13 -11.48
C ASP A 90 14.09 12.64 -11.24
N ARG A 91 12.99 13.41 -11.17
CA ARG A 91 13.07 14.85 -10.91
C ARG A 91 13.40 15.19 -9.45
N MET A 92 12.84 14.44 -8.50
CA MET A 92 13.16 14.58 -7.07
C MET A 92 14.65 14.33 -6.82
N GLU A 93 15.26 13.34 -7.48
CA GLU A 93 16.68 13.05 -7.38
C GLU A 93 17.54 14.24 -7.85
N VAL A 94 17.19 14.86 -8.99
CA VAL A 94 17.88 16.05 -9.51
C VAL A 94 17.82 17.22 -8.52
N TYR A 95 16.71 17.39 -7.80
CA TYR A 95 16.53 18.45 -6.81
C TYR A 95 17.05 18.09 -5.41
N GLY A 96 17.51 16.85 -5.18
CA GLY A 96 17.90 16.38 -3.85
C GLY A 96 16.73 16.24 -2.87
N ILE A 97 15.50 16.09 -3.38
CA ILE A 97 14.30 15.86 -2.58
C ILE A 97 14.22 14.37 -2.24
N THR A 98 14.12 14.04 -0.96
CA THR A 98 13.94 12.66 -0.50
C THR A 98 12.45 12.29 -0.50
N PRO A 99 12.00 11.31 -1.31
CA PRO A 99 10.63 10.81 -1.26
C PRO A 99 10.42 9.93 -0.02
N VAL A 100 9.28 10.12 0.64
CA VAL A 100 8.80 9.29 1.74
C VAL A 100 7.66 8.42 1.23
N PHE A 101 7.85 7.11 1.27
CA PHE A 101 6.82 6.15 0.87
C PHE A 101 5.96 5.73 2.06
N PRO A 102 4.64 5.54 1.87
CA PRO A 102 3.81 4.97 2.91
C PRO A 102 4.23 3.53 3.20
N ALA A 103 4.42 3.21 4.47
CA ALA A 103 4.51 1.83 4.90
C ALA A 103 3.13 1.17 4.73
N LEU A 104 3.13 -0.11 4.35
CA LEU A 104 1.90 -0.88 4.21
C LEU A 104 1.15 -0.91 5.56
N PRO A 105 -0.09 -0.39 5.63
CA PRO A 105 -0.90 -0.57 6.82
C PRO A 105 -1.25 -2.06 6.91
N GLY A 106 -1.05 -2.69 8.08
CA GLY A 106 -1.40 -4.09 8.33
C GLY A 106 -2.91 -4.41 8.31
N ARG A 107 -3.72 -3.56 7.66
CA ARG A 107 -5.17 -3.65 7.50
C ARG A 107 -5.51 -4.01 6.06
N TYR A 108 -5.48 -5.30 5.75
CA TYR A 108 -6.11 -5.83 4.53
C TYR A 108 -7.50 -6.36 4.87
N ARG A 109 -8.48 -6.09 4.00
CA ARG A 109 -9.74 -6.83 4.06
C ARG A 109 -9.47 -8.25 3.63
N ILE A 110 -9.90 -9.17 4.48
CA ILE A 110 -10.03 -10.59 4.16
C ILE A 110 -11.19 -10.71 3.16
N LEU A 111 -11.00 -10.34 1.89
CA LEU A 111 -11.98 -10.58 0.81
C LEU A 111 -12.19 -12.09 0.60
N SER A 112 -11.17 -12.88 0.93
CA SER A 112 -11.21 -14.31 1.15
C SER A 112 -10.10 -14.63 2.17
N PRO A 113 -10.23 -15.69 3.00
CA PRO A 113 -9.09 -16.15 3.79
C PRO A 113 -7.90 -16.32 2.84
N PRO A 114 -6.69 -15.89 3.23
CA PRO A 114 -5.56 -15.99 2.33
C PRO A 114 -5.44 -17.45 1.91
N LYS A 115 -5.40 -17.72 0.59
CA LYS A 115 -5.33 -19.08 0.04
C LYS A 115 -4.04 -19.79 0.44
N THR A 116 -3.09 -19.05 1.03
CA THR A 116 -1.95 -19.59 1.74
C THR A 116 -2.42 -20.57 2.82
N ARG A 117 -1.97 -21.82 2.69
CA ARG A 117 -2.22 -22.96 3.57
C ARG A 117 -2.22 -22.54 5.05
N ARG A 118 -3.41 -22.35 5.63
CA ARG A 118 -3.57 -22.10 7.06
C ARG A 118 -2.96 -23.27 7.84
N ARG A 119 -1.89 -23.03 8.61
CA ARG A 119 -1.70 -23.81 9.85
C ARG A 119 -2.87 -23.41 10.76
N ARG A 120 -3.81 -24.33 10.97
CA ARG A 120 -4.94 -24.13 11.89
C ARG A 120 -4.37 -23.87 13.29
N LEU A 121 -4.52 -22.66 13.81
CA LEU A 121 -4.73 -22.49 15.25
C LEU A 121 -6.23 -22.34 15.46
N SER A 122 -6.83 -23.32 16.14
CA SER A 122 -8.21 -23.20 16.59
C SER A 122 -8.23 -22.34 17.84
N ILE A 123 -8.86 -21.18 17.75
CA ILE A 123 -9.32 -20.46 18.93
C ILE A 123 -10.85 -20.48 18.85
N ARG A 124 -11.48 -21.19 19.80
CA ARG A 124 -12.93 -21.13 20.02
C ARG A 124 -13.26 -19.76 20.62
N ALA A 125 -14.13 -19.00 19.98
CA ALA A 125 -14.72 -17.80 20.57
C ALA A 125 -16.25 -17.91 20.48
N THR A 126 -16.88 -17.92 21.64
CA THR A 126 -18.32 -17.95 21.87
C THR A 126 -18.87 -16.53 21.74
N GLY A 127 -19.98 -16.37 20.99
CA GLY A 127 -21.01 -15.34 21.18
C GLY A 127 -20.66 -13.86 20.96
N LEU A 128 -21.12 -13.27 19.84
CA LEU A 128 -22.22 -12.30 19.75
C LEU A 128 -22.24 -11.69 18.34
N ALA A 129 -23.41 -11.68 17.71
CA ALA A 129 -23.63 -11.14 16.38
C ALA A 129 -23.84 -9.61 16.43
N LEU A 130 -22.97 -8.85 15.76
CA LEU A 130 -23.19 -7.46 15.39
C LEU A 130 -22.73 -7.26 13.93
N SER A 131 -23.60 -6.64 13.13
CA SER A 131 -23.46 -6.43 11.68
C SER A 131 -22.22 -5.59 11.34
N ALA A 132 -21.19 -6.26 10.79
CA ALA A 132 -19.89 -5.68 10.44
C ALA A 132 -19.81 -5.28 8.95
N ARG A 133 -20.59 -4.29 8.51
CA ARG A 133 -20.55 -3.88 7.08
C ARG A 133 -19.62 -2.73 6.72
N GLN A 134 -19.13 -1.91 7.66
CA GLN A 134 -18.36 -0.72 7.25
C GLN A 134 -17.09 -0.37 8.04
N CYS A 135 -16.95 -0.68 9.34
CA CYS A 135 -15.95 0.05 10.15
C CYS A 135 -14.83 -0.73 10.86
N CYS A 136 -14.82 -2.07 10.90
CA CYS A 136 -13.78 -2.77 11.66
C CYS A 136 -13.24 -3.99 10.91
N ALA A 137 -12.11 -3.82 10.21
CA ALA A 137 -11.26 -4.95 9.85
C ALA A 137 -10.27 -5.23 11.01
N PRO A 138 -10.00 -6.51 11.35
CA PRO A 138 -9.10 -6.87 12.42
C PRO A 138 -7.69 -6.36 12.11
N THR A 139 -7.11 -5.61 13.04
CA THR A 139 -5.68 -5.32 13.06
C THR A 139 -4.95 -6.66 13.16
N LEU A 140 -3.99 -6.94 12.26
CA LEU A 140 -3.01 -8.00 12.50
C LEU A 140 -2.36 -7.74 13.86
N SER A 141 -2.77 -8.48 14.88
CA SER A 141 -2.14 -8.41 16.19
C SER A 141 -0.68 -8.78 16.01
N ARG A 142 0.18 -7.93 16.54
CA ARG A 142 1.65 -8.01 16.48
C ARG A 142 2.12 -9.27 17.20
N GLU A 143 2.04 -10.43 16.55
CA GLU A 143 2.74 -11.62 16.99
C GLU A 143 4.22 -11.44 16.65
N ARG A 144 4.93 -10.88 17.63
CA ARG A 144 6.29 -11.24 18.02
C ARG A 144 7.20 -11.69 16.86
N ILE A 145 7.69 -10.73 16.07
CA ILE A 145 8.96 -10.87 15.36
C ILE A 145 10.06 -10.85 16.43
N THR A 146 10.25 -11.97 17.12
CA THR A 146 11.46 -12.24 17.90
C THR A 146 12.15 -13.43 17.28
N SER A 147 13.43 -13.25 16.96
CA SER A 147 14.39 -14.30 16.58
C SER A 147 14.40 -14.71 15.10
N ALA A 148 14.91 -13.83 14.24
CA ALA A 148 15.82 -14.29 13.21
C ALA A 148 17.18 -14.51 13.90
N LYS A 149 17.49 -15.76 14.25
CA LYS A 149 18.83 -16.16 14.70
C LYS A 149 19.83 -15.83 13.59
N SER A 150 20.82 -14.99 13.88
CA SER A 150 22.06 -14.93 13.12
C SER A 150 22.66 -16.34 13.04
N PRO A 151 23.04 -16.84 11.85
CA PRO A 151 23.80 -18.07 11.76
C PRO A 151 25.25 -17.76 12.14
N THR A 152 25.63 -18.08 13.38
CA THR A 152 27.04 -18.19 13.77
C THR A 152 27.39 -19.66 13.94
N PHE A 153 28.19 -20.19 13.01
CA PHE A 153 28.98 -21.42 13.14
C PHE A 153 30.27 -21.16 12.37
N ILE A 154 31.36 -20.78 13.04
CA ILE A 154 32.41 -21.68 13.58
C ILE A 154 32.96 -22.59 12.47
N THR A 155 34.05 -22.15 11.84
CA THR A 155 35.05 -23.04 11.28
C THR A 155 36.15 -23.23 12.33
N ARG A 156 36.36 -24.49 12.69
CA ARG A 156 37.47 -24.97 13.53
C ARG A 156 38.77 -24.97 12.72
N ARG A 157 39.86 -24.67 13.45
CA ARG A 157 41.30 -24.73 13.14
C ARG A 157 41.89 -23.52 12.44
#